data_AF-A0A497L040-F1
#
_entry.id   AF-A0A497L040-F1
#
_cell.length_a   1.000
_cell.length_b   1.000
_cell.length_c   1.000
_cell.angle_alpha   90.00
_cell.angle_beta   90.00
_cell.angle_gamma   90.00
#
_symmetry.space_group_name_H-M   'P 1'
#
loop_
_entity.id
_entity.type
_entity.pdbx_description
1 polymer ?
#
loop_
_entity_poly.entity_id
_entity_poly.type
_entity_poly.pdbx_seq_one_letter_code
_entity_poly.pdbx_strand_id
1 'polypeptide(L)'
;MAVMATDAGVLEDGEEVISLAGTYKGLDTAALVKTTYSGRFFEAFEVLEVLAKPRYPNISLPEYRDKKWKGIIDQYYEPIKLSE
;
A
#
# COMPACT_ATOMS: atom_id res chain seq x y z
N MET A 1 3.92 2.47 3.71
CA MET A 1 4.43 1.08 3.71
C MET A 1 5.90 1.03 3.31
N ALA A 2 6.29 1.64 2.19
CA ALA A 2 7.67 1.62 1.67
C ALA A 2 8.76 1.89 2.71
N VAL A 3 8.67 3.01 3.45
CA VAL A 3 9.65 3.38 4.49
C VAL A 3 9.80 2.30 5.57
N MET A 4 8.70 1.69 6.03
CA MET A 4 8.77 0.62 7.04
C MET A 4 9.45 -0.64 6.51
N ALA A 5 9.26 -0.94 5.22
CA ALA A 5 9.93 -2.08 4.58
C ALA A 5 11.44 -1.84 4.45
N THR A 6 11.85 -0.61 4.14
CA THR A 6 13.27 -0.20 4.16
C THR A 6 13.86 -0.24 5.56
N ASP A 7 13.16 0.29 6.56
CA ASP A 7 13.59 0.24 7.97
C ASP A 7 13.70 -1.21 8.49
N ALA A 8 12.87 -2.12 7.98
CA ALA A 8 12.94 -3.56 8.29
C ALA A 8 14.04 -4.31 7.53
N GLY A 9 14.76 -3.65 6.61
CA GLY A 9 15.81 -4.25 5.78
C GLY A 9 15.30 -5.15 4.66
N VAL A 10 14.01 -5.06 4.31
CA VAL A 10 13.42 -5.79 3.17
C VAL A 10 13.74 -5.10 1.85
N LEU A 11 13.85 -3.77 1.87
CA LEU A 11 14.19 -2.93 0.73
C LEU A 11 15.49 -2.17 1.00
N GLU A 12 16.22 -1.83 -0.05
CA GLU A 12 17.44 -1.03 0.03
C GLU A 12 17.14 0.49 0.01
N ASP A 13 18.07 1.30 0.52
CA ASP A 13 17.97 2.76 0.44
C ASP A 13 18.10 3.23 -1.02
N GLY A 14 17.14 4.03 -1.49
CA GLY A 14 17.10 4.52 -2.85
C GLY A 14 16.50 3.55 -3.87
N GLU A 15 15.98 2.40 -3.44
CA GLU A 15 15.31 1.44 -4.32
C GLU A 15 13.96 1.99 -4.83
N GLU A 16 13.68 1.77 -6.12
CA GLU A 16 12.40 2.13 -6.74
C GLU A 16 11.41 0.98 -6.62
N VAL A 17 10.28 1.23 -5.95
CA VAL A 17 9.26 0.20 -5.68
C VAL A 17 7.85 0.72 -5.91
N ILE A 18 6.96 -0.18 -6.32
CA ILE A 18 5.52 0.11 -6.32
C ILE A 18 4.97 -0.11 -4.91
N SER A 19 4.59 0.97 -4.24
CA SER A 19 3.92 0.91 -2.94
C SER A 19 2.41 0.85 -3.13
N LEU A 20 1.80 -0.16 -2.51
CA LEU A 20 0.36 -0.43 -2.56
C LEU A 20 -0.27 -0.10 -1.20
N ALA A 21 -1.40 0.60 -1.20
CA ALA A 21 -2.16 0.99 -0.01
C ALA A 21 -3.67 1.08 -0.27
N GLY A 22 -4.48 1.23 0.77
CA GLY A 22 -5.94 1.32 0.66
C GLY A 22 -6.61 2.17 1.73
N THR A 23 -7.82 2.66 1.43
CA THR A 23 -8.67 3.38 2.39
C THR A 23 -9.44 2.42 3.29
N TYR A 24 -9.27 2.53 4.61
CA TYR A 24 -9.92 1.71 5.65
C TYR A 24 -9.64 0.19 5.57
N LYS A 25 -10.19 -0.48 4.55
CA LYS A 25 -10.02 -1.91 4.25
C LYS A 25 -9.97 -2.09 2.74
N GLY A 26 -9.04 -2.91 2.26
CA GLY A 26 -8.84 -3.18 0.83
C GLY A 26 -7.61 -2.47 0.27
N LEU A 27 -7.59 -2.30 -1.05
CA LEU A 27 -6.47 -1.77 -1.82
C LEU A 27 -7.02 -0.87 -2.95
N ASP A 28 -6.74 0.42 -2.90
CA ASP A 28 -7.28 1.40 -3.86
C ASP A 28 -6.24 2.43 -4.35
N THR A 29 -5.03 2.40 -3.81
CA THR A 29 -3.97 3.38 -4.07
C THR A 29 -2.66 2.67 -4.39
N ALA A 30 -2.00 3.12 -5.45
CA ALA A 30 -0.71 2.62 -5.89
C ALA A 30 0.19 3.78 -6.35
N ALA A 31 1.46 3.78 -5.92
CA ALA A 31 2.43 4.78 -6.32
C ALA A 31 3.82 4.15 -6.52
N LEU A 32 4.53 4.59 -7.56
CA LEU A 32 5.96 4.33 -7.72
C LEU A 32 6.71 5.33 -6.85
N VAL A 33 7.53 4.81 -5.93
CA VAL A 33 8.30 5.61 -4.98
C VAL A 33 9.74 5.17 -4.96
N LYS A 34 10.64 6.11 -4.72
CA LYS A 34 12.01 5.84 -4.33
C LYS A 34 12.07 5.86 -2.81
N THR A 35 12.29 4.69 -2.21
CA THR A 35 12.21 4.51 -0.76
C THR A 35 13.52 4.90 -0.06
N THR A 36 13.44 5.22 1.22
CA THR A 36 14.58 5.54 2.09
C THR A 36 14.25 5.20 3.54
N TYR A 37 15.25 5.22 4.42
CA TYR A 37 15.08 5.07 5.86
C TYR A 37 14.27 6.24 6.45
N SER A 38 13.50 5.97 7.51
CA SER A 38 12.66 6.98 8.18
C SER A 38 13.44 8.24 8.62
N GLY A 39 14.70 8.10 9.04
CA GLY A 39 15.55 9.23 9.43
C GLY A 39 15.89 10.22 8.31
N ARG A 40 15.77 9.80 7.04
CA ARG A 40 16.06 10.62 5.84
C ARG A 40 14.81 10.91 5.02
N PHE A 41 13.62 10.69 5.58
CA PHE A 41 12.36 10.78 4.86
C PHE A 41 12.18 12.11 4.11
N PHE A 42 12.44 13.25 4.77
CA PHE A 42 12.27 14.57 4.16
C PHE A 42 13.40 14.97 3.20
N GLU A 43 14.47 14.17 3.13
CA GLU A 43 15.67 14.46 2.33
C GLU A 43 15.75 13.60 1.07
N ALA A 44 15.36 12.32 1.17
CA ALA A 44 15.65 11.32 0.13
C ALA A 44 14.43 10.49 -0.31
N PHE A 45 13.28 10.59 0.37
CA PHE A 45 12.08 9.90 -0.09
C PHE A 45 11.46 10.66 -1.26
N GLU A 46 11.18 9.97 -2.36
CA GLU A 46 10.60 10.59 -3.55
C GLU A 46 9.37 9.82 -4.04
N VAL A 47 8.31 10.55 -4.37
CA VAL A 47 7.17 10.00 -5.11
C VAL A 47 7.41 10.27 -6.58
N LEU A 48 7.67 9.22 -7.35
CA LEU A 48 7.99 9.31 -8.77
C LEU A 48 6.71 9.37 -9.62
N GLU A 49 5.75 8.50 -9.31
CA GLU A 49 4.49 8.43 -10.05
C GLU A 49 3.32 7.98 -9.16
N VAL A 50 2.14 8.55 -9.38
CA VAL A 50 0.89 8.06 -8.80
C VAL A 50 0.15 7.25 -9.85
N LEU A 51 0.17 5.92 -9.71
CA LEU A 51 -0.42 4.98 -10.66
C LEU A 51 -1.94 4.91 -10.52
N ALA A 52 -2.43 4.88 -9.27
CA ALA A 52 -3.85 4.84 -8.96
C ALA A 52 -4.11 5.53 -7.62
N LYS A 53 -5.21 6.28 -7.54
CA LYS A 53 -5.75 6.79 -6.26
C LYS A 53 -7.26 7.01 -6.36
N PRO A 54 -7.99 6.97 -5.24
CA PRO A 54 -9.37 7.42 -5.21
C PRO A 54 -9.51 8.87 -5.71
N ARG A 55 -10.47 9.09 -6.62
CA ARG A 55 -10.83 10.45 -7.07
C ARG A 55 -11.44 11.27 -5.92
N TYR A 56 -12.20 10.61 -5.05
CA TYR A 56 -12.88 11.21 -3.89
C TYR A 56 -12.50 10.43 -2.62
N PRO A 57 -11.51 10.87 -1.84
CA PRO A 57 -11.02 10.12 -0.67
C PRO A 57 -11.94 10.23 0.55
N ASN A 58 -12.75 11.29 0.65
CA ASN A 58 -13.60 11.55 1.82
C ASN A 58 -15.01 10.98 1.62
N ILE A 59 -15.11 9.69 1.29
CA ILE A 59 -16.39 8.99 1.21
C ILE A 59 -16.55 8.07 2.42
N SER A 60 -17.74 8.02 2.99
CA SER A 60 -18.09 7.03 4.00
C SER A 60 -18.95 5.98 3.32
N LEU A 61 -18.39 4.80 3.11
CA LEU A 61 -19.12 3.66 2.57
C LEU A 61 -19.97 3.02 3.70
N PRO A 62 -21.19 2.50 3.42
CA PRO A 62 -22.02 1.83 4.42
C PRO A 62 -21.29 0.76 5.25
N GLU A 63 -20.37 0.05 4.59
CA GLU A 63 -19.48 -0.98 5.11
C GLU A 63 -18.63 -0.49 6.29
N TYR A 64 -18.33 0.82 6.37
CA TYR A 64 -17.52 1.38 7.45
C TYR A 64 -18.27 1.38 8.79
N ARG A 65 -19.61 1.32 8.77
CA ARG A 65 -20.44 1.29 9.98
C ARG A 65 -20.49 -0.10 10.61
N ASP A 66 -20.31 -1.15 9.81
CA ASP A 66 -20.31 -2.51 10.29
C ASP A 66 -18.89 -2.95 10.69
N LYS A 67 -18.65 -3.03 12.01
CA LYS A 67 -17.37 -3.49 12.57
C LYS A 67 -17.03 -4.94 12.17
N LYS A 68 -18.04 -5.76 11.88
CA LYS A 68 -17.86 -7.17 11.46
C LYS A 68 -17.63 -7.31 9.97
N TRP A 69 -17.82 -6.25 9.18
CA TRP A 69 -17.59 -6.30 7.75
C TRP A 69 -16.12 -6.62 7.48
N LYS A 70 -15.84 -7.76 6.85
CA LYS A 70 -14.48 -8.16 6.47
C LYS A 70 -14.20 -7.93 4.98
N GLY A 71 -15.22 -7.83 4.13
CA GLY A 71 -15.05 -7.98 2.69
C GLY A 71 -14.62 -9.40 2.31
N ILE A 72 -14.25 -9.63 1.06
CA ILE A 72 -13.74 -10.92 0.58
C ILE A 72 -12.22 -10.97 0.84
N ILE A 73 -11.83 -11.23 2.09
CA ILE A 73 -10.39 -11.30 2.47
C ILE A 73 -9.83 -12.70 2.38
N ASP A 74 -10.68 -13.72 2.42
CA ASP A 74 -10.25 -15.11 2.49
C ASP A 74 -9.44 -15.50 1.23
N GLN A 75 -9.72 -14.86 0.09
CA GLN A 75 -8.95 -15.00 -1.15
C GLN A 75 -7.44 -14.70 -1.01
N TYR A 76 -7.02 -13.88 -0.03
CA TYR A 76 -5.60 -13.54 0.18
C TYR A 76 -4.88 -14.57 1.04
N TYR A 77 -5.61 -15.42 1.78
CA TYR A 77 -5.06 -16.47 2.62
C TYR A 77 -5.08 -17.83 1.92
N GLU A 78 -5.83 -17.96 0.82
CA GLU A 78 -5.79 -19.16 -0.01
C GLU A 78 -4.45 -19.24 -0.76
N PRO A 79 -3.84 -20.43 -0.85
CA PRO A 79 -2.62 -20.61 -1.62
C PRO A 79 -2.89 -20.28 -3.09
N ILE A 80 -2.03 -19.43 -3.67
CA ILE A 80 -2.10 -19.03 -5.08
C ILE A 80 -1.95 -20.30 -5.92
N LYS A 81 -3.04 -20.73 -6.57
CA LYS A 81 -3.00 -21.80 -7.56
C LYS A 81 -2.44 -21.22 -8.85
N LEU A 82 -1.15 -21.40 -9.07
CA LEU A 82 -0.53 -21.16 -10.37
C LEU A 82 -1.06 -22.24 -11.32
N SER A 83 -1.78 -21.84 -12.37
CA SER A 83 -2.10 -22.74 -13.47
C SER A 83 -0.82 -23.02 -14.23
N GLU A 84 -0.50 -24.31 -14.45
CA GLU A 84 0.59 -24.77 -15.31
C GLU A 84 0.45 -24.26 -16.75
#